data_AF-A0A948M1I7-F1
#
_entry.id   AF-A0A948M1I7-F1
#
_cell.length_a   1.000
_cell.length_b   1.000
_cell.length_c   1.000
_cell.angle_alpha   90.00
_cell.angle_beta   90.00
_cell.angle_gamma   90.00
#
_symmetry.space_group_name_H-M   'P 1'
#
loop_
_entity.id
_entity.type
_entity.pdbx_description
1 polymer ?
#
loop_
_entity_poly.entity_id
_entity_poly.type
_entity_poly.pdbx_seq_one_letter_code
_entity_poly.pdbx_strand_id
1 'polypeptide(L)'
;MISCRLSTILGAKRIKVSDVCRGTGIARATLDRYYYDRVNSFDREVLGKLCQFLQVKPGDLLVEVDQADLFGLPTAQDGEAS
;
A
#
# COMPACT_ATOMS: atom_id res chain seq x y z
N MET A 1 6.08 -6.54 -9.55
CA MET A 1 5.80 -5.09 -9.58
C MET A 1 5.47 -4.60 -8.17
N ILE A 2 5.85 -3.37 -7.80
CA ILE A 2 5.49 -2.83 -6.48
C ILE A 2 4.09 -2.22 -6.55
N SER A 3 3.21 -2.60 -5.62
CA SER A 3 1.85 -2.05 -5.52
C SER A 3 1.58 -1.55 -4.09
N CYS A 4 0.79 -0.49 -3.98
CA CYS A 4 0.43 0.15 -2.73
C CYS A 4 -0.97 -0.29 -2.26
N ARG A 5 -1.04 -0.95 -1.10
CA ARG A 5 -2.30 -1.46 -0.51
C ARG A 5 -2.98 -0.46 0.42
N LEU A 6 -2.76 0.84 0.20
CA LEU A 6 -3.30 1.89 1.06
C LEU A 6 -4.83 1.79 1.18
N SER A 7 -5.53 1.54 0.08
CA SER A 7 -6.99 1.37 0.05
C SER A 7 -7.47 0.23 0.95
N THR A 8 -6.77 -0.91 0.97
CA THR A 8 -7.08 -2.06 1.82
C THR A 8 -6.93 -1.71 3.30
N ILE A 9 -5.84 -1.03 3.67
CA ILE A 9 -5.55 -0.65 5.05
C ILE A 9 -6.58 0.36 5.56
N LEU A 10 -6.92 1.37 4.75
CA LEU A 10 -7.92 2.37 5.09
C LEU A 10 -9.31 1.72 5.26
N GLY A 11 -9.67 0.80 4.37
CA GLY A 11 -10.91 0.04 4.45
C GLY A 11 -11.00 -0.80 5.72
N ALA A 12 -9.93 -1.53 6.05
CA ALA A 12 -9.84 -2.36 7.25
C ALA A 12 -9.96 -1.54 8.54
N LYS A 13 -9.31 -0.37 8.59
CA LYS A 13 -9.35 0.54 9.74
C LYS A 13 -10.57 1.48 9.75
N ARG A 14 -11.44 1.43 8.72
CA ARG A 14 -12.58 2.34 8.52
C ARG A 14 -12.19 3.83 8.56
N ILE A 15 -11.01 4.17 8.06
CA ILE A 15 -10.48 5.54 8.02
C ILE A 15 -10.78 6.18 6.66
N LYS A 16 -11.28 7.41 6.66
CA LYS A 16 -11.49 8.17 5.42
C LYS A 16 -10.19 8.83 4.98
N VAL A 17 -9.98 8.90 3.66
CA VAL A 17 -8.87 9.66 3.04
C VAL A 17 -8.82 11.11 3.56
N SER A 18 -9.97 11.71 3.84
CA SER A 18 -10.09 13.05 4.43
C SER A 18 -9.40 13.18 5.79
N ASP A 19 -9.57 12.18 6.66
CA ASP A 19 -8.97 12.17 7.99
C ASP A 19 -7.47 11.92 7.89
N VAL A 20 -7.02 11.07 6.97
CA VAL A 20 -5.58 10.87 6.71
C VAL A 20 -4.95 12.16 6.20
N CYS A 21 -5.59 12.88 5.28
CA CYS A 21 -5.11 14.16 4.76
C CYS A 21 -4.93 15.17 5.89
N ARG A 22 -5.92 15.28 6.80
CA ARG A 22 -5.84 16.19 7.96
C ARG A 22 -4.81 15.75 8.99
N GLY A 23 -4.64 14.45 9.22
CA GLY A 23 -3.71 13.90 10.21
C GLY A 23 -2.25 13.86 9.76
N THR A 24 -2.00 13.68 8.48
CA THR A 24 -0.64 13.61 7.90
C THR A 24 -0.17 14.92 7.28
N GLY A 25 -1.08 15.84 6.97
CA GLY A 25 -0.79 17.08 6.24
C GLY A 25 -0.43 16.85 4.77
N ILE A 26 -0.63 15.64 4.24
CA ILE A 26 -0.38 15.32 2.83
C ILE A 26 -1.52 15.86 1.96
N ALA A 27 -1.19 16.44 0.80
CA ALA A 27 -2.18 16.93 -0.15
C ALA A 27 -3.14 15.83 -0.62
N ARG A 28 -4.45 16.16 -0.69
CA ARG A 28 -5.52 15.25 -1.13
C ARG A 28 -5.18 14.53 -2.44
N ALA A 29 -4.70 15.27 -3.44
CA ALA A 29 -4.34 14.71 -4.75
C ALA A 29 -3.22 13.68 -4.68
N THR A 30 -2.26 13.83 -3.76
CA THR A 30 -1.22 12.83 -3.54
C THR A 30 -1.82 11.60 -2.86
N LEU A 31 -2.60 11.78 -1.79
CA LEU A 31 -3.25 10.68 -1.09
C LEU A 31 -4.20 9.87 -2.00
N ASP A 32 -4.97 10.54 -2.87
CA ASP A 32 -5.83 9.88 -3.84
C ASP A 32 -5.00 9.04 -4.83
N ARG A 33 -3.84 9.52 -5.30
CA ARG A 33 -2.94 8.72 -6.14
C ARG A 33 -2.45 7.46 -5.41
N TYR A 34 -2.05 7.58 -4.15
CA TYR A 34 -1.65 6.41 -3.34
C TYR A 34 -2.82 5.45 -3.12
N TYR A 35 -4.02 5.99 -2.90
CA TYR A 35 -5.22 5.19 -2.68
C TYR A 35 -5.61 4.36 -3.92
N TYR A 36 -5.49 4.95 -5.11
CA TYR A 36 -5.76 4.28 -6.40
C TYR A 36 -4.55 3.57 -6.99
N ASP A 37 -3.44 3.44 -6.25
CA ASP A 37 -2.18 2.84 -6.73
C ASP A 37 -1.65 3.45 -8.05
N ARG A 38 -1.87 4.75 -8.24
CA ARG A 38 -1.41 5.52 -9.43
C ARG A 38 -0.13 6.30 -9.15
N VAL A 39 0.66 5.84 -8.18
CA VAL A 39 1.88 6.52 -7.75
C VAL A 39 3.05 6.01 -8.56
N ASN A 40 3.69 6.89 -9.31
CA ASN A 40 4.90 6.56 -10.05
C ASN A 40 6.19 6.72 -9.21
N SER A 41 6.11 7.45 -8.11
CA SER A 41 7.28 7.78 -7.28
C SER A 41 6.87 7.91 -5.82
N PHE A 42 7.58 7.20 -4.96
CA PHE A 42 7.29 7.12 -3.53
C PHE A 42 8.21 8.04 -2.74
N ASP A 43 7.66 9.12 -2.19
CA ASP A 43 8.39 10.02 -1.32
C ASP A 43 8.54 9.43 0.08
N ARG A 44 9.79 9.35 0.56
CA ARG A 44 10.10 8.80 1.89
C ARG A 44 9.35 9.53 3.02
N GLU A 45 9.19 10.85 2.90
CA GLU A 45 8.49 11.66 3.89
C GLU A 45 6.99 11.33 3.93
N VAL A 46 6.36 11.17 2.76
CA VAL A 46 4.95 10.80 2.62
C VAL A 46 4.70 9.41 3.20
N LEU A 47 5.56 8.45 2.86
CA LEU A 47 5.51 7.09 3.41
C LEU A 47 5.69 7.08 4.92
N GLY A 48 6.66 7.82 5.46
CA GLY A 48 6.88 7.93 6.90
C GLY A 48 5.64 8.45 7.63
N LYS A 49 5.05 9.55 7.12
CA LYS A 49 3.82 10.13 7.67
C LYS A 49 2.64 9.16 7.62
N LEU A 50 2.45 8.46 6.50
CA LEU A 50 1.39 7.45 6.35
C LEU A 50 1.60 6.27 7.31
N CYS A 51 2.81 5.73 7.38
CA CYS A 51 3.15 4.61 8.27
C CYS A 51 2.93 5.00 9.74
N GLN A 52 3.35 6.21 10.14
CA GLN A 52 3.16 6.72 11.49
C GLN A 52 1.67 6.92 11.82
N PHE A 53 0.91 7.54 10.91
CA PHE A 53 -0.51 7.82 11.12
C PHE A 53 -1.34 6.53 11.16
N LEU A 54 -1.05 5.58 10.28
CA LEU A 54 -1.77 4.31 10.21
C LEU A 54 -1.25 3.27 11.21
N GLN A 55 -0.11 3.55 11.86
CA GLN A 55 0.63 2.63 12.73
C GLN A 55 0.90 1.28 12.03
N VAL A 56 1.46 1.35 10.83
CA VAL A 56 1.82 0.18 10.00
C VAL A 56 3.26 0.28 9.54
N LYS A 57 3.84 -0.83 9.07
CA LYS A 57 5.18 -0.82 8.48
C LYS A 57 5.10 -0.50 6.99
N PRO A 58 6.19 0.02 6.39
CA PRO A 58 6.23 0.24 4.95
C PRO A 58 5.99 -1.05 4.14
N GLY A 59 6.37 -2.22 4.64
CA GLY A 59 6.09 -3.51 4.00
C GLY A 59 4.61 -3.95 4.04
N ASP A 60 3.79 -3.39 4.93
CA ASP A 60 2.34 -3.58 4.87
C ASP A 60 1.70 -2.67 3.81
N LEU A 61 2.29 -1.49 3.61
CA LEU A 61 1.80 -0.49 2.66
C LEU A 61 2.21 -0.80 1.22
N LEU A 62 3.47 -1.19 1.03
CA LEU A 62 4.09 -1.50 -0.26
C LEU A 62 4.40 -2.98 -0.29
N VAL A 63 3.76 -3.67 -1.22
CA VAL A 63 3.98 -5.09 -1.45
C VAL A 63 4.56 -5.31 -2.84
N GLU A 64 5.43 -6.30 -2.94
CA GLU A 64 5.83 -6.82 -4.23
C GLU A 64 4.76 -7.83 -4.67
N VAL A 65 4.09 -7.52 -5.77
CA VAL A 65 3.13 -8.44 -6.42
C VAL A 65 3.76 -8.98 -7.68
N ASP A 66 3.82 -10.29 -7.80
CA ASP A 66 4.23 -10.94 -9.03
C ASP A 66 3.08 -10.91 -10.04
N GLN A 67 3.39 -10.79 -11.33
CA GLN A 67 2.39 -10.76 -12.39
C GLN A 67 1.61 -12.09 -12.48
N ALA A 68 2.18 -13.21 -11.99
CA ALA A 68 1.53 -14.51 -11.95
C ALA A 68 0.37 -14.61 -10.94
N ASP A 69 0.36 -13.78 -9.89
CA ASP A 69 -0.67 -13.84 -8.84
C ASP A 69 -2.02 -13.27 -9.30
N LEU A 70 -2.03 -12.40 -10.33
CA LEU A 70 -3.27 -11.83 -10.88
C LEU A 70 -4.20 -12.87 -11.55
N PHE A 71 -3.66 -14.01 -11.96
CA PHE A 71 -4.45 -15.07 -12.63
C PHE A 71 -4.82 -16.23 -11.69
N GLY A 72 -4.49 -16.17 -10.40
CA GLY A 72 -4.78 -17.28 -9.47
C GLY A 72 -4.17 -18.60 -9.93
N LEU A 73 -3.10 -18.54 -10.74
CA LEU A 73 -2.33 -19.73 -11.04
C LEU A 73 -1.54 -20.04 -9.79
N PRO A 74 -1.69 -21.23 -9.19
CA PRO A 74 -0.83 -21.63 -8.09
C PRO A 74 0.60 -21.56 -8.62
N THR A 75 1.39 -20.63 -8.08
CA THR A 75 2.83 -20.71 -8.24
C THR A 75 3.21 -22.01 -7.54
N ALA A 76 3.47 -23.04 -8.33
CA ALA A 76 4.05 -24.28 -7.85
C ALA A 76 5.43 -23.94 -7.31
N GLN A 77 5.47 -23.57 -6.03
CA GLN A 77 6.67 -23.57 -5.22
C GLN A 77 6.51 -24.63 -4.13
N ASP A 78 6.10 -25.84 -4.54
CA ASP A 78 6.45 -27.06 -3.80
C ASP A 78 7.89 -27.43 -4.17
N GLY A 79 8.82 -26.65 -3.61
CA GLY A 79 10.21 -27.05 -3.46
C GLY A 79 10.36 -27.84 -2.17
N GLU A 80 9.71 -28.99 -2.08
CA GLU A 80 9.96 -29.94 -0.98
C GLU A 80 11.23 -30.72 -1.35
N ALA A 81 12.36 -30.17 -0.91
CA ALA A 81 13.62 -30.89 -0.86
C ALA A 81 13.61 -31.81 0.36
N SER A 82 13.51 -33.12 0.15
CA SER A 82 14.10 -34.17 0.99
C SER A 82 14.12 -35.50 0.24
#